data_AF-A0A2S3W4S8-F1
#
_entry.id   AF-A0A2S3W4S8-F1
#
_cell.length_a   1.000
_cell.length_b   1.000
_cell.length_c   1.000
_cell.angle_alpha   90.00
_cell.angle_beta   90.00
_cell.angle_gamma   90.00
#
_symmetry.space_group_name_H-M   'P 1'
#
loop_
_entity.id
_entity.type
_entity.pdbx_description
1 polymer ?
#
loop_
_entity_poly.entity_id
_entity_poly.type
_entity_poly.pdbx_seq_one_letter_code
_entity_poly.pdbx_strand_id
1 'polypeptide(L)'
;MVYQIDDATAVASLPALPTDNIGTPGFFTGGSTSGGAPTRVRYWWLNMVQEELRNLVIAAGLTQDKTNNAQVLAALKVLFVQLGGKSALADNAVFLGKRADVTSGAARVGLFVDNTDFGAIATIGAGNLGQSGSTEQYYQLESQGSKSLELTFNAPVAGVVHAEASANYSSQNTNQSLLSLSINGVTVSSDQVTGTTCMSNGGCAAVSPGPVTISSYCGTSATSPPNIGHTLRYVFVPT
;
A
#
# COMPACT_ATOMS: atom_id res chain seq x y z
N MET A 1 -4.84 13.81 36.16
CA MET A 1 -3.86 14.86 35.81
C MET A 1 -2.47 14.27 35.97
N VAL A 2 -1.54 14.52 35.04
CA VAL A 2 -0.13 14.08 35.20
C VAL A 2 0.79 15.29 35.06
N TYR A 3 0.88 16.05 36.13
CA TYR A 3 1.71 17.23 36.26
C TYR A 3 2.31 17.22 37.66
N GLN A 4 3.54 17.72 37.83
CA GLN A 4 4.13 17.88 39.16
C GLN A 4 3.29 18.85 39.98
N ILE A 5 3.07 18.57 41.26
CA ILE A 5 2.39 19.50 42.17
C ILE A 5 3.02 20.90 42.07
N ASP A 6 2.19 21.92 41.83
CA ASP A 6 2.59 23.32 41.67
C ASP A 6 2.05 24.23 42.79
N ASP A 7 1.75 23.63 43.94
CA ASP A 7 1.40 24.37 45.15
C ASP A 7 2.58 25.27 45.59
N ALA A 8 2.29 26.38 46.26
CA ALA A 8 3.31 27.32 46.74
C ALA A 8 4.34 26.66 47.69
N THR A 9 3.99 25.54 48.33
CA THR A 9 4.87 24.77 49.21
C THR A 9 5.69 23.68 48.49
N ALA A 10 5.50 23.52 47.17
CA ALA A 10 6.24 22.55 46.38
C ALA A 10 7.73 22.91 46.28
N VAL A 11 8.58 21.91 46.44
CA VAL A 11 10.03 22.05 46.32
C VAL A 11 10.46 21.90 44.85
N ALA A 12 11.44 22.70 44.41
CA ALA A 12 11.84 22.81 43.01
C ALA A 12 12.60 21.58 42.44
N SER A 13 13.10 20.71 43.31
CA SER A 13 13.83 19.50 42.94
C SER A 13 13.35 18.31 43.75
N LEU A 14 13.36 17.12 43.13
CA LEU A 14 12.99 15.87 43.80
C LEU A 14 13.86 15.69 45.06
N PRO A 15 13.26 15.62 46.27
CA PRO A 15 14.02 15.37 47.49
C PRO A 15 14.74 14.02 47.43
N ALA A 16 15.90 13.94 48.08
CA ALA A 16 16.58 12.66 48.27
C ALA A 16 15.65 11.67 48.98
N LEU A 17 15.71 10.39 48.59
CA LEU A 17 15.01 9.34 49.30
C LEU A 17 15.52 9.29 50.75
N PRO A 18 14.64 9.09 51.74
CA PRO A 18 15.06 9.01 53.13
C PRO A 18 15.99 7.81 53.33
N THR A 19 17.12 8.04 53.97
CA THR A 19 18.06 6.98 54.39
C THR A 19 17.68 6.41 55.76
N ASP A 20 16.84 7.12 56.50
CA ASP A 20 16.29 6.78 57.80
C ASP A 20 14.85 6.24 57.63
N ASN A 21 14.61 5.02 58.10
CA ASN A 21 13.35 4.24 57.95
C ASN A 21 13.21 3.38 56.68
N ILE A 22 14.29 2.68 56.29
CA ILE A 22 14.17 1.52 55.39
C ILE A 22 13.62 0.34 56.20
N GLY A 23 12.30 0.32 56.40
CA GLY A 23 11.59 -0.84 56.94
C GLY A 23 11.33 -1.90 55.86
N THR A 24 10.86 -3.07 56.27
CA THR A 24 10.37 -4.10 55.34
C THR A 24 9.13 -3.58 54.60
N PRO A 25 8.99 -3.81 53.28
CA PRO A 25 7.78 -3.46 52.53
C PRO A 25 6.50 -4.00 53.18
N GLY A 26 5.44 -3.19 53.19
CA GLY A 26 4.15 -3.53 53.82
C GLY A 26 2.98 -2.80 53.14
N PHE A 27 1.77 -3.00 53.67
CA PHE A 27 0.52 -2.43 53.11
C PHE A 27 -0.03 -1.30 53.98
N PHE A 28 -0.81 -0.41 53.37
CA PHE A 28 -1.54 0.64 54.10
C PHE A 28 -2.58 0.04 55.07
N THR A 29 -2.70 0.61 56.26
CA THR A 29 -3.74 0.28 57.26
C THR A 29 -4.42 1.54 57.78
N GLY A 30 -5.73 1.45 58.03
CA GLY A 30 -6.51 2.50 58.70
C GLY A 30 -6.24 2.59 60.21
N GLY A 31 -5.31 1.78 60.72
CA GLY A 31 -5.10 1.60 62.14
C GLY A 31 -6.12 0.63 62.74
N SER A 32 -6.14 0.53 64.06
CA SER A 32 -7.05 -0.33 64.80
C SER A 32 -7.51 0.36 66.07
N THR A 33 -8.77 0.15 66.43
CA THR A 33 -9.32 0.58 67.72
C THR A 33 -8.62 -0.09 68.91
N SER A 34 -7.90 -1.18 68.67
CA SER A 34 -7.08 -1.91 69.65
C SER A 34 -5.62 -1.43 69.72
N GLY A 35 -5.29 -0.26 69.16
CA GLY A 35 -3.98 0.40 69.36
C GLY A 35 -3.05 0.44 68.15
N GLY A 36 -3.50 0.00 66.97
CA GLY A 36 -2.72 0.15 65.73
C GLY A 36 -2.80 1.57 65.19
N ALA A 37 -1.67 2.26 65.01
CA ALA A 37 -1.66 3.57 64.36
C ALA A 37 -1.94 3.42 62.85
N PRO A 38 -2.72 4.35 62.25
CA PRO A 38 -2.90 4.39 60.80
C PRO A 38 -1.59 4.69 60.07
N THR A 39 -1.48 4.23 58.83
CA THR A 39 -0.30 4.52 58.01
C THR A 39 -0.22 5.99 57.65
N ARG A 40 0.96 6.58 57.82
CA ARG A 40 1.26 7.96 57.43
C ARG A 40 1.91 7.95 56.05
N VAL A 41 1.19 8.39 55.03
CA VAL A 41 1.74 8.52 53.68
C VAL A 41 2.77 9.65 53.68
N ARG A 42 3.98 9.32 53.22
CA ARG A 42 5.11 10.26 53.21
C ARG A 42 5.26 10.91 51.84
N TYR A 43 5.84 12.11 51.82
CA TYR A 43 6.03 12.89 50.59
C TYR A 43 6.82 12.12 49.52
N TRP A 44 7.85 11.36 49.90
CA TRP A 44 8.67 10.61 48.95
C TRP A 44 7.87 9.55 48.20
N TRP A 45 6.90 8.91 48.86
CA TRP A 45 6.03 7.91 48.24
C TRP A 45 5.11 8.56 47.20
N LEU A 46 4.51 9.71 47.54
CA LEU A 46 3.68 10.48 46.63
C LEU A 46 4.47 11.01 45.43
N ASN A 47 5.71 11.47 45.66
CA ASN A 47 6.59 11.91 44.58
C ASN A 47 6.97 10.74 43.65
N MET A 48 7.26 9.55 44.18
CA MET A 48 7.53 8.37 43.34
C MET A 48 6.34 8.03 42.45
N VAL A 49 5.14 7.96 43.01
CA VAL A 49 3.91 7.68 42.22
C VAL A 49 3.67 8.76 41.16
N GLN A 50 3.86 10.03 41.51
CA GLN A 50 3.73 11.15 40.57
C GLN A 50 4.72 11.04 39.40
N GLU A 51 6.00 10.75 39.69
CA GLU A 51 7.04 10.62 38.68
C GLU A 51 6.84 9.37 37.80
N GLU A 52 6.37 8.25 38.35
CA GLU A 52 6.00 7.07 37.55
C GLU A 52 4.91 7.40 36.51
N LEU A 53 3.85 8.09 36.92
CA LEU A 53 2.79 8.50 36.00
C LEU A 53 3.29 9.52 34.97
N ARG A 54 4.14 10.47 35.38
CA ARG A 54 4.78 11.47 34.49
C ARG A 54 5.66 10.80 33.44
N ASN A 55 6.45 9.81 33.83
CA ASN A 55 7.34 9.10 32.92
C ASN A 55 6.58 8.33 31.85
N LEU A 56 5.38 7.81 32.13
CA LEU A 56 4.52 7.20 31.09
C LEU A 56 4.11 8.21 30.01
N VAL A 57 3.74 9.44 30.42
CA VAL A 57 3.33 10.51 29.49
C VAL A 57 4.52 10.99 28.65
N ILE A 58 5.68 11.15 29.27
CA ILE A 58 6.92 11.51 28.58
C ILE A 58 7.34 10.41 27.59
N ALA A 59 7.29 9.13 28.00
CA ALA A 59 7.61 7.99 27.14
C ALA A 59 6.69 7.90 25.92
N ALA A 60 5.43 8.33 26.05
CA ALA A 60 4.48 8.44 24.95
C ALA A 60 4.72 9.67 24.04
N GLY A 61 5.73 10.50 24.31
CA GLY A 61 6.03 11.72 23.55
C GLY A 61 5.05 12.86 23.80
N LEU A 62 4.28 12.81 24.88
CA LEU A 62 3.28 13.83 25.21
C LEU A 62 3.85 14.87 26.17
N THR A 63 3.44 16.13 26.00
CA THR A 63 3.73 17.20 26.96
C THR A 63 2.68 17.20 28.07
N GLN A 64 3.11 17.48 29.29
CA GLN A 64 2.23 17.46 30.45
C GLN A 64 1.34 18.69 30.52
N ASP A 65 0.14 18.50 31.06
CA ASP A 65 -0.88 19.53 31.10
C ASP A 65 -1.72 19.35 32.38
N LYS A 66 -1.59 20.32 33.28
CA LYS A 66 -2.33 20.34 34.55
C LYS A 66 -3.84 20.51 34.38
N THR A 67 -4.30 20.95 33.22
CA THR A 67 -5.74 21.09 32.94
C THR A 67 -6.35 19.79 32.40
N ASN A 68 -5.54 18.78 32.09
CA ASN A 68 -5.98 17.56 31.44
C ASN A 68 -5.88 16.32 32.36
N ASN A 69 -7.04 15.75 32.70
CA ASN A 69 -7.13 14.56 33.52
C ASN A 69 -7.00 13.22 32.77
N ALA A 70 -6.91 13.25 31.44
CA ALA A 70 -6.88 12.06 30.57
C ALA A 70 -5.48 11.70 30.01
N GLN A 71 -4.41 12.35 30.49
CA GLN A 71 -3.06 12.18 29.91
C GLN A 71 -2.49 10.76 30.06
N VAL A 72 -2.72 10.06 31.17
CA VAL A 72 -2.32 8.64 31.32
C VAL A 72 -3.02 7.79 30.26
N LEU A 73 -4.34 7.96 30.10
CA LEU A 73 -5.10 7.22 29.10
C LEU A 73 -4.60 7.50 27.68
N ALA A 74 -4.28 8.75 27.37
CA ALA A 74 -3.67 9.12 26.08
C ALA A 74 -2.29 8.46 25.89
N ALA A 75 -1.45 8.46 26.93
CA ALA A 75 -0.14 7.81 26.90
C ALA A 75 -0.24 6.31 26.69
N LEU A 76 -1.12 5.62 27.42
CA LEU A 76 -1.36 4.19 27.27
C LEU A 76 -1.89 3.85 25.87
N LYS A 77 -2.75 4.70 25.28
CA LYS A 77 -3.16 4.53 23.89
C LYS A 77 -1.97 4.59 22.95
N VAL A 78 -1.02 5.53 23.11
CA VAL A 78 0.17 5.58 22.25
C VAL A 78 1.05 4.35 22.45
N LEU A 79 1.41 4.06 23.70
CA LEU A 79 2.32 2.97 24.08
C LEU A 79 1.76 1.59 23.74
N PHE A 80 0.43 1.39 23.86
CA PHE A 80 -0.20 0.10 23.57
C PHE A 80 -0.88 0.02 22.20
N VAL A 81 -1.11 1.12 21.48
CA VAL A 81 -1.37 1.05 20.02
C VAL A 81 -0.12 0.53 19.29
N GLN A 82 1.08 0.72 19.86
CA GLN A 82 2.28 0.00 19.40
C GLN A 82 2.23 -1.51 19.67
N LEU A 83 1.46 -1.99 20.65
CA LEU A 83 1.34 -3.41 21.00
C LEU A 83 0.05 -4.11 20.51
N GLY A 84 -1.01 -3.38 20.16
CA GLY A 84 -2.32 -3.98 19.84
C GLY A 84 -3.16 -3.25 18.80
N GLY A 85 -2.62 -2.26 18.08
CA GLY A 85 -3.39 -1.44 17.15
C GLY A 85 -2.62 -0.82 15.99
N LYS A 86 -1.38 -1.24 15.77
CA LYS A 86 -0.65 -1.01 14.52
C LYS A 86 -0.29 -2.35 13.91
N SER A 87 -0.63 -2.46 12.63
CA SER A 87 0.01 -3.33 11.66
C SER A 87 1.44 -3.67 12.09
N ALA A 88 1.66 -4.96 12.36
CA ALA A 88 2.96 -5.51 12.68
C ALA A 88 3.96 -5.13 11.58
N LEU A 89 4.95 -4.32 11.95
CA LEU A 89 6.21 -4.18 11.24
C LEU A 89 7.31 -4.65 12.18
N ALA A 90 7.19 -5.90 12.63
CA ALA A 90 8.28 -6.64 13.21
C ALA A 90 8.54 -7.82 12.28
N ASP A 91 9.76 -7.91 11.79
CA ASP A 91 10.39 -9.06 11.13
C ASP A 91 9.76 -9.61 9.84
N ASN A 92 9.62 -8.77 8.80
CA ASN A 92 9.24 -9.12 7.39
C ASN A 92 7.73 -9.13 7.10
N ALA A 93 7.11 -7.94 6.95
CA ALA A 93 5.69 -7.84 6.60
C ALA A 93 5.42 -6.88 5.43
N VAL A 94 4.83 -7.45 4.40
CA VAL A 94 4.20 -6.81 3.25
C VAL A 94 3.14 -5.78 3.69
N PHE A 95 3.26 -4.54 3.22
CA PHE A 95 2.38 -3.42 3.62
C PHE A 95 1.03 -3.46 2.93
N LEU A 96 -0.09 -3.33 3.65
CA LEU A 96 -1.41 -3.06 3.07
C LEU A 96 -2.00 -1.78 3.67
N GLY A 97 -1.76 -0.64 3.01
CA GLY A 97 -2.20 0.67 3.50
C GLY A 97 -3.53 1.11 2.91
N LYS A 98 -4.44 1.65 3.74
CA LYS A 98 -5.66 2.33 3.25
C LYS A 98 -5.31 3.78 2.87
N ARG A 99 -5.40 4.13 1.59
CA ARG A 99 -5.38 5.53 1.15
C ARG A 99 -6.83 6.04 1.15
N ALA A 100 -7.06 7.23 1.73
CA ALA A 100 -8.30 7.94 1.51
C ALA A 100 -8.31 8.40 0.04
N ASP A 101 -9.24 7.87 -0.75
CA ASP A 101 -9.48 8.38 -2.09
C ASP A 101 -10.06 9.79 -1.96
N VAL A 102 -9.29 10.80 -2.39
CA VAL A 102 -9.67 12.22 -2.30
C VAL A 102 -10.90 12.53 -3.16
N THR A 103 -11.29 11.61 -4.05
CA THR A 103 -12.39 11.81 -5.02
C THR A 103 -13.67 11.06 -4.64
N SER A 104 -13.58 9.90 -3.99
CA SER A 104 -14.76 9.05 -3.69
C SER A 104 -15.04 8.80 -2.21
N GLY A 105 -14.12 9.17 -1.30
CA GLY A 105 -14.27 8.91 0.14
C GLY A 105 -14.22 7.43 0.54
N ALA A 106 -14.02 6.50 -0.41
CA ALA A 106 -13.86 5.08 -0.13
C ALA A 106 -12.39 4.75 0.21
N ALA A 107 -12.15 4.00 1.29
CA ALA A 107 -10.82 3.52 1.63
C ALA A 107 -10.41 2.37 0.71
N ARG A 108 -9.27 2.51 0.01
CA ARG A 108 -8.68 1.43 -0.81
C ARG A 108 -7.34 0.98 -0.24
N VAL A 109 -7.12 -0.33 -0.23
CA VAL A 109 -5.94 -1.02 0.35
C VAL A 109 -4.88 -1.29 -0.75
N GLY A 110 -3.59 -0.99 -0.53
CA GLY A 110 -2.50 -1.22 -1.51
C GLY A 110 -1.15 -1.73 -0.93
N LEU A 111 -0.37 -2.45 -1.76
CA LEU A 111 0.86 -3.22 -1.47
C LEU A 111 2.18 -2.48 -1.81
N PHE A 112 3.19 -2.50 -0.92
CA PHE A 112 4.58 -2.08 -1.21
C PHE A 112 5.59 -3.17 -0.79
N VAL A 113 6.70 -3.32 -1.54
CA VAL A 113 7.72 -4.38 -1.38
C VAL A 113 9.13 -3.79 -1.28
N ASP A 114 9.92 -4.37 -0.39
CA ASP A 114 11.34 -4.09 -0.11
C ASP A 114 12.24 -5.15 -0.75
N ASN A 115 13.49 -4.77 -1.03
CA ASN A 115 14.58 -5.49 -1.68
C ASN A 115 14.96 -6.87 -1.06
N THR A 116 14.40 -7.28 0.07
CA THR A 116 14.81 -8.50 0.81
C THR A 116 13.76 -9.62 0.88
N ASP A 117 12.50 -9.39 0.49
CA ASP A 117 11.42 -10.38 0.57
C ASP A 117 11.03 -10.95 -0.82
N PHE A 118 11.45 -12.19 -1.12
CA PHE A 118 10.95 -12.94 -2.29
C PHE A 118 9.73 -13.79 -1.92
N GLY A 119 8.55 -13.21 -2.14
CA GLY A 119 7.24 -13.88 -2.07
C GLY A 119 6.20 -13.15 -2.92
N ALA A 120 6.17 -13.43 -4.23
CA ALA A 120 5.12 -13.05 -5.19
C ALA A 120 4.65 -11.58 -5.22
N ILE A 121 5.56 -10.60 -5.25
CA ILE A 121 5.41 -9.34 -5.99
C ILE A 121 6.81 -9.02 -6.55
N ALA A 122 6.95 -8.91 -7.86
CA ALA A 122 8.22 -8.61 -8.51
C ALA A 122 8.51 -7.10 -8.43
N THR A 123 9.59 -6.72 -7.72
CA THR A 123 10.17 -5.38 -7.72
C THR A 123 11.66 -5.47 -8.05
N ILE A 124 12.07 -5.08 -9.26
CA ILE A 124 13.44 -4.62 -9.52
C ILE A 124 13.40 -3.52 -10.60
N GLY A 125 13.91 -2.31 -10.27
CA GLY A 125 14.37 -1.30 -11.24
C GLY A 125 13.46 -0.07 -11.47
N ALA A 126 13.90 1.09 -10.97
CA ALA A 126 13.41 2.45 -11.28
C ALA A 126 11.88 2.69 -11.31
N GLY A 127 11.25 2.55 -10.15
CA GLY A 127 10.14 3.46 -9.76
C GLY A 127 8.77 3.26 -10.40
N ASN A 128 8.54 2.26 -11.25
CA ASN A 128 7.18 1.86 -11.66
C ASN A 128 7.11 0.33 -11.87
N LEU A 129 6.04 -0.31 -11.37
CA LEU A 129 5.78 -1.77 -11.36
C LEU A 129 5.58 -2.41 -12.75
N GLY A 130 5.95 -1.69 -13.80
CA GLY A 130 5.47 -1.89 -15.14
C GLY A 130 4.15 -1.19 -15.40
N GLN A 131 4.02 -0.60 -16.59
CA GLN A 131 2.79 0.04 -17.04
C GLN A 131 2.04 -0.95 -17.92
N SER A 132 0.75 -1.16 -17.68
CA SER A 132 -0.07 -2.02 -18.51
C SER A 132 -1.29 -1.27 -19.04
N GLY A 133 -1.83 -1.78 -20.15
CA GLY A 133 -3.05 -1.28 -20.74
C GLY A 133 -3.73 -2.37 -21.54
N SER A 134 -5.05 -2.28 -21.63
CA SER A 134 -5.85 -3.14 -22.48
C SER A 134 -6.97 -2.33 -23.14
N THR A 135 -7.37 -2.76 -24.33
CA THR A 135 -8.59 -2.31 -25.00
C THR A 135 -9.21 -3.49 -25.73
N GLU A 136 -10.53 -3.48 -25.79
CA GLU A 136 -11.32 -4.45 -26.52
C GLU A 136 -12.41 -3.70 -27.27
N GLN A 137 -12.61 -4.04 -28.54
CA GLN A 137 -13.66 -3.46 -29.36
C GLN A 137 -14.41 -4.53 -30.11
N TYR A 138 -15.72 -4.30 -30.24
CA TYR A 138 -16.62 -5.10 -31.04
C TYR A 138 -17.06 -4.28 -32.25
N TYR A 139 -16.86 -4.81 -33.46
CA TYR A 139 -17.21 -4.12 -34.69
C TYR A 139 -17.43 -5.09 -35.84
N GLN A 140 -18.09 -4.61 -36.89
CA GLN A 140 -18.13 -5.27 -38.18
C GLN A 140 -17.16 -4.53 -39.11
N LEU A 141 -16.34 -5.27 -39.86
CA LEU A 141 -15.52 -4.68 -40.91
C LEU A 141 -16.38 -4.37 -42.14
N GLU A 142 -15.91 -3.48 -42.99
CA GLU A 142 -16.43 -3.38 -44.35
C GLU A 142 -15.95 -4.56 -45.20
N SER A 143 -16.58 -4.80 -46.36
CA SER A 143 -16.13 -5.80 -47.34
C SER A 143 -14.64 -5.61 -47.63
N GLN A 144 -13.84 -6.66 -47.41
CA GLN A 144 -12.37 -6.65 -47.53
C GLN A 144 -11.68 -5.58 -46.66
N GLY A 145 -12.35 -5.16 -45.60
CA GLY A 145 -11.93 -4.07 -44.73
C GLY A 145 -10.88 -4.48 -43.70
N SER A 146 -10.44 -3.48 -42.95
CA SER A 146 -9.52 -3.66 -41.83
C SER A 146 -9.76 -2.61 -40.76
N LYS A 147 -9.25 -2.90 -39.55
CA LYS A 147 -9.26 -1.96 -38.43
C LYS A 147 -8.03 -2.17 -37.57
N SER A 148 -7.55 -1.08 -36.99
CA SER A 148 -6.47 -1.11 -36.01
C SER A 148 -6.94 -0.64 -34.64
N LEU A 149 -6.41 -1.27 -33.59
CA LEU A 149 -6.47 -0.79 -32.22
C LEU A 149 -5.11 -0.25 -31.83
N GLU A 150 -5.10 0.81 -31.02
CA GLU A 150 -3.89 1.44 -30.56
C GLU A 150 -3.96 1.72 -29.05
N LEU A 151 -2.88 1.43 -28.35
CA LEU A 151 -2.64 1.82 -26.98
C LEU A 151 -1.33 2.61 -26.93
N THR A 152 -1.32 3.71 -26.17
CA THR A 152 -0.13 4.54 -26.01
C THR A 152 0.20 4.72 -24.54
N PHE A 153 1.48 4.86 -24.26
CA PHE A 153 1.98 5.31 -22.97
C PHE A 153 3.30 6.05 -23.10
N ASN A 154 3.79 6.64 -22.01
CA ASN A 154 5.10 7.26 -21.96
C ASN A 154 6.00 6.45 -21.03
N ALA A 155 6.97 5.72 -21.60
CA ALA A 155 7.93 4.93 -20.84
C ALA A 155 8.85 5.86 -20.02
N PRO A 156 8.88 5.74 -18.68
CA PRO A 156 9.69 6.62 -17.84
C PRO A 156 11.20 6.32 -17.93
N VAL A 157 11.55 5.08 -18.27
CA VAL A 157 12.91 4.57 -18.44
C VAL A 157 12.95 3.60 -19.62
N ALA A 158 14.15 3.14 -19.98
CA ALA A 158 14.28 2.04 -20.94
C ALA A 158 13.64 0.77 -20.36
N GLY A 159 13.12 -0.08 -21.23
CA GLY A 159 12.53 -1.35 -20.80
C GLY A 159 12.07 -2.20 -21.96
N VAL A 160 11.27 -3.22 -21.66
CA VAL A 160 10.68 -4.13 -22.65
C VAL A 160 9.18 -4.05 -22.58
N VAL A 161 8.52 -3.93 -23.72
CA VAL A 161 7.07 -4.10 -23.83
C VAL A 161 6.78 -5.51 -24.29
N HIS A 162 5.97 -6.23 -23.50
CA HIS A 162 5.30 -7.45 -23.91
C HIS A 162 3.88 -7.10 -24.32
N ALA A 163 3.49 -7.45 -25.53
CA ALA A 163 2.16 -7.16 -26.04
C ALA A 163 1.52 -8.40 -26.66
N GLU A 164 0.19 -8.40 -26.64
CA GLU A 164 -0.62 -9.43 -27.24
C GLU A 164 -1.85 -8.81 -27.88
N ALA A 165 -2.19 -9.32 -29.05
CA ALA A 165 -3.43 -9.02 -29.73
C ALA A 165 -4.19 -10.30 -30.01
N SER A 166 -5.52 -10.23 -30.00
CA SER A 166 -6.38 -11.35 -30.39
C SER A 166 -7.62 -10.86 -31.13
N ALA A 167 -8.05 -11.59 -32.14
CA ALA A 167 -9.29 -11.35 -32.87
C ALA A 167 -10.16 -12.61 -32.84
N ASN A 168 -11.44 -12.46 -32.49
CA ASN A 168 -12.44 -13.51 -32.51
C ASN A 168 -13.57 -13.13 -33.48
N TYR A 169 -13.80 -13.96 -34.48
CA TYR A 169 -14.78 -13.76 -35.55
C TYR A 169 -16.08 -14.52 -35.20
N SER A 170 -17.23 -13.86 -35.30
CA SER A 170 -18.53 -14.42 -34.87
C SER A 170 -19.01 -15.63 -35.68
N SER A 171 -18.37 -15.90 -36.82
CA SER A 171 -18.56 -17.10 -37.61
C SER A 171 -17.26 -17.45 -38.33
N GLN A 172 -17.16 -18.71 -38.79
CA GLN A 172 -15.99 -19.16 -39.53
C GLN A 172 -15.86 -18.34 -40.81
N ASN A 173 -14.74 -17.62 -40.91
CA ASN A 173 -14.42 -16.88 -42.10
C ASN A 173 -13.68 -17.81 -43.05
N THR A 174 -14.34 -18.30 -44.10
CA THR A 174 -13.70 -19.12 -45.14
C THR A 174 -12.68 -18.33 -45.97
N ASN A 175 -12.62 -17.02 -45.79
CA ASN A 175 -11.66 -16.13 -46.41
C ASN A 175 -10.39 -15.98 -45.56
N GLN A 176 -9.42 -15.24 -46.06
CA GLN A 176 -8.19 -14.95 -45.33
C GLN A 176 -8.48 -13.90 -44.24
N SER A 177 -7.95 -14.17 -43.05
CA SER A 177 -7.90 -13.25 -41.92
C SER A 177 -6.44 -12.93 -41.61
N LEU A 178 -6.14 -11.66 -41.35
CA LEU A 178 -4.81 -11.17 -41.02
C LEU A 178 -4.88 -10.51 -39.64
N LEU A 179 -3.98 -10.92 -38.73
CA LEU A 179 -3.74 -10.23 -37.48
C LEU A 179 -2.26 -9.89 -37.41
N SER A 180 -1.94 -8.65 -37.09
CA SER A 180 -0.57 -8.25 -36.78
C SER A 180 -0.51 -7.40 -35.51
N LEU A 181 0.65 -7.43 -34.88
CA LEU A 181 1.00 -6.70 -33.68
C LEU A 181 2.29 -5.93 -33.94
N SER A 182 2.30 -4.66 -33.58
CA SER A 182 3.44 -3.76 -33.72
C SER A 182 3.68 -2.94 -32.47
N ILE A 183 4.96 -2.64 -32.21
CA ILE A 183 5.40 -1.76 -31.13
C ILE A 183 6.26 -0.67 -31.78
N ASN A 184 5.91 0.60 -31.59
CA ASN A 184 6.51 1.76 -32.25
C ASN A 184 6.60 1.62 -33.78
N GLY A 185 5.54 1.09 -34.39
CA GLY A 185 5.45 0.85 -35.83
C GLY A 185 6.26 -0.34 -36.35
N VAL A 186 7.02 -1.04 -35.49
CA VAL A 186 7.75 -2.26 -35.87
C VAL A 186 6.86 -3.47 -35.61
N THR A 187 6.55 -4.24 -36.65
CA THR A 187 5.80 -5.49 -36.53
C THR A 187 6.61 -6.53 -35.75
N VAL A 188 6.09 -6.95 -34.61
CA VAL A 188 6.72 -7.97 -33.74
C VAL A 188 6.09 -9.35 -33.92
N SER A 189 4.88 -9.42 -34.46
CA SER A 189 4.20 -10.67 -34.78
C SER A 189 3.12 -10.44 -35.83
N SER A 190 3.02 -11.32 -36.82
CA SER A 190 2.02 -11.27 -37.88
C SER A 190 1.66 -12.67 -38.30
N ASP A 191 0.37 -12.92 -38.50
CA ASP A 191 -0.13 -14.20 -38.98
C ASP A 191 -1.30 -13.97 -39.94
N GLN A 192 -1.45 -14.87 -40.90
CA GLN A 192 -2.51 -14.85 -41.90
C GLN A 192 -3.08 -16.26 -42.07
N VAL A 193 -4.34 -16.44 -41.69
CA VAL A 193 -4.98 -17.75 -41.64
C VAL A 193 -6.30 -17.74 -42.42
N THR A 194 -6.54 -18.80 -43.19
CA THR A 194 -7.81 -19.04 -43.90
C THR A 194 -8.69 -19.95 -43.06
N GLY A 195 -9.98 -19.65 -42.95
CA GLY A 195 -10.93 -20.58 -42.33
C GLY A 195 -10.95 -20.58 -40.80
N THR A 196 -10.32 -19.60 -40.14
CA THR A 196 -10.28 -19.53 -38.67
C THR A 196 -11.42 -18.68 -38.08
N THR A 197 -11.82 -19.00 -36.85
CA THR A 197 -12.70 -18.17 -36.02
C THR A 197 -11.92 -17.35 -35.01
N CYS A 198 -10.63 -17.63 -34.77
CA CYS A 198 -9.82 -16.83 -33.84
C CYS A 198 -8.34 -16.78 -34.25
N MET A 199 -7.67 -15.70 -33.85
CA MET A 199 -6.24 -15.50 -34.03
C MET A 199 -5.69 -14.78 -32.80
N SER A 200 -4.45 -15.12 -32.40
CA SER A 200 -3.72 -14.42 -31.35
C SER A 200 -2.25 -14.27 -31.71
N ASN A 201 -1.73 -13.05 -31.56
CA ASN A 201 -0.33 -12.73 -31.81
C ASN A 201 0.28 -12.14 -30.54
N GLY A 202 1.36 -12.74 -30.06
CA GLY A 202 2.17 -12.21 -28.98
C GLY A 202 3.54 -11.76 -29.49
N GLY A 203 4.11 -10.73 -28.88
CA GLY A 203 5.45 -10.26 -29.20
C GLY A 203 6.01 -9.36 -28.12
N CYS A 204 7.32 -9.12 -28.17
CA CYS A 204 7.96 -8.14 -27.32
C CYS A 204 8.99 -7.30 -28.07
N ALA A 205 9.24 -6.10 -27.58
CA ALA A 205 10.28 -5.21 -28.10
C ALA A 205 10.86 -4.36 -26.98
N ALA A 206 12.17 -4.09 -27.06
CA ALA A 206 12.80 -3.09 -26.22
C ALA A 206 12.33 -1.69 -26.62
N VAL A 207 12.13 -0.82 -25.64
CA VAL A 207 11.73 0.58 -25.83
C VAL A 207 12.64 1.51 -25.04
N SER A 208 12.90 2.68 -25.61
CA SER A 208 13.62 3.77 -24.93
C SER A 208 12.64 4.59 -24.08
N PRO A 209 13.13 5.40 -23.12
CA PRO A 209 12.29 6.37 -22.43
C PRO A 209 11.59 7.29 -23.43
N GLY A 210 10.30 7.58 -23.20
CA GLY A 210 9.48 8.42 -24.07
C GLY A 210 8.20 7.74 -24.57
N PRO A 211 7.51 8.33 -25.56
CA PRO A 211 6.26 7.80 -26.07
C PRO A 211 6.43 6.41 -26.68
N VAL A 212 5.52 5.51 -26.32
CA VAL A 212 5.43 4.16 -26.87
C VAL A 212 4.03 3.93 -27.38
N THR A 213 3.94 3.40 -28.59
CA THR A 213 2.70 3.03 -29.26
C THR A 213 2.68 1.53 -29.49
N ILE A 214 1.63 0.87 -29.03
CA ILE A 214 1.33 -0.53 -29.34
C ILE A 214 0.12 -0.52 -30.25
N SER A 215 0.23 -1.14 -31.43
CA SER A 215 -0.88 -1.20 -32.38
C SER A 215 -1.10 -2.63 -32.83
N SER A 216 -2.37 -3.02 -32.95
CA SER A 216 -2.77 -4.26 -33.59
C SER A 216 -3.65 -3.97 -34.78
N TYR A 217 -3.36 -4.62 -35.90
CA TYR A 217 -4.16 -4.58 -37.12
C TYR A 217 -4.92 -5.89 -37.27
N CYS A 218 -6.22 -5.80 -37.57
CA CYS A 218 -7.08 -6.92 -37.92
C CYS A 218 -7.72 -6.64 -39.29
N GLY A 219 -7.50 -7.53 -40.25
CA GLY A 219 -8.05 -7.41 -41.60
C GLY A 219 -8.62 -8.72 -42.10
N THR A 220 -9.46 -8.64 -43.13
CA THR A 220 -10.02 -9.82 -43.78
C THR A 220 -10.20 -9.61 -45.27
N SER A 221 -10.12 -10.70 -46.06
CA SER A 221 -10.51 -10.70 -47.47
C SER A 221 -11.98 -11.06 -47.70
N ALA A 222 -12.80 -11.14 -46.64
CA ALA A 222 -14.23 -11.47 -46.75
C ALA A 222 -15.04 -10.35 -47.39
N THR A 223 -15.89 -10.68 -48.37
CA THR A 223 -16.85 -9.73 -48.95
C THR A 223 -18.06 -9.47 -48.06
N SER A 224 -18.36 -10.41 -47.17
CA SER A 224 -19.38 -10.31 -46.12
C SER A 224 -18.75 -10.65 -44.77
N PRO A 225 -17.96 -9.74 -44.19
CA PRO A 225 -17.18 -10.02 -42.99
C PRO A 225 -18.09 -10.23 -41.77
N PRO A 226 -17.75 -11.19 -40.89
CA PRO A 226 -18.46 -11.41 -39.64
C PRO A 226 -18.17 -10.28 -38.63
N ASN A 227 -18.91 -10.28 -37.53
CA ASN A 227 -18.58 -9.42 -36.39
C ASN A 227 -17.28 -9.89 -35.74
N ILE A 228 -16.49 -8.95 -35.24
CA ILE A 228 -15.17 -9.20 -34.68
C ILE A 228 -15.12 -8.63 -33.26
N GLY A 229 -14.67 -9.44 -32.31
CA GLY A 229 -14.12 -8.98 -31.04
C GLY A 229 -12.60 -8.91 -31.16
N HIS A 230 -12.04 -7.70 -31.11
CA HIS A 230 -10.59 -7.47 -31.23
C HIS A 230 -10.07 -6.89 -29.92
N THR A 231 -9.05 -7.53 -29.37
CA THR A 231 -8.41 -7.16 -28.10
C THR A 231 -6.95 -6.85 -28.34
N LEU A 232 -6.45 -5.83 -27.65
CA LEU A 232 -5.03 -5.50 -27.58
C LEU A 232 -4.66 -5.26 -26.11
N ARG A 233 -3.56 -5.85 -25.66
CA ARG A 233 -3.02 -5.69 -24.31
C ARG A 233 -1.50 -5.57 -24.31
N TYR A 234 -0.96 -4.87 -23.33
CA TYR A 234 0.48 -4.83 -23.11
C TYR A 234 0.85 -4.75 -21.63
N VAL A 235 2.09 -5.12 -21.34
CA VAL A 235 2.81 -4.86 -20.09
C VAL A 235 4.20 -4.35 -20.46
N PHE A 236 4.53 -3.14 -20.03
CA PHE A 236 5.87 -2.60 -20.04
C PHE A 236 6.60 -3.03 -18.77
N VAL A 237 7.84 -3.49 -18.90
CA VAL A 237 8.72 -3.87 -17.79
C VAL A 237 9.98 -3.01 -17.89
N PRO A 238 10.27 -2.14 -16.89
CA PRO A 238 11.53 -1.39 -16.84
C PRO A 238 12.74 -2.33 -16.82
N THR A 239 13.86 -1.92 -17.41
CA THR A 239 15.15 -2.63 -17.35
C THR A 239 16.23 -1.76 -16.77
#